data_AF-A0A177FBN2-F1
#
_entry.id   AF-A0A177FBN2-F1
#
_cell.length_a   1.000
_cell.length_b   1.000
_cell.length_c   1.000
_cell.angle_alpha   90.00
_cell.angle_beta   90.00
_cell.angle_gamma   90.00
#
_symmetry.space_group_name_H-M   'P 1'
#
loop_
_entity.id
_entity.type
_entity.pdbx_description
1 polymer ?
#
loop_
_entity_poly.entity_id
_entity_poly.type
_entity_poly.pdbx_seq_one_letter_code
_entity_poly.pdbx_strand_id
1 'polypeptide(L)'
;MFLSLLMSLVFMCFPRVSLGAGIGAQPDLSLTLLQAHQVPLRPIQLRTPPTFNETPSKPWDPMPPNWFLGNWFITYSNQELYQIFRNFIWTLTRPCANDSCYPLQATHLATLTTFQLVNDMKKPNATYMAYSLDTAVSDAVGGVYHSVPTASLAAQNNTYEVIGWGYDSHGDGFVVVYETPAASQSVASLDIFSRAPSGPTNDTLDAIKSGIQKLGNQSLIDLLKDVIRTPQDGGRDHDPWPACNATCRTNDYHLYLRRAGKESEELVQALFELLANPEANHTIQFIVRTNIQVLRKLQQEVCHDRWKVVKKKTIDVIHLDSDSEGDDGKPHVETLAQETLHTSEEQKNWAAILEFEVKISEIALQRLRIANEASVLVRKEKTSSISEEESERLEAQFIDFQSWRAIMIRWVLQVNRMTGNRDFLRRHRNELWDIVGHNLEG
;
A
#
# COMPACT_ATOMS: atom_id res chain seq x y z
N MET A 1 49.98 47.93 10.29
CA MET A 1 50.48 47.25 11.51
C MET A 1 49.27 47.07 12.41
N PHE A 2 48.43 46.03 12.32
CA PHE A 2 48.60 44.56 12.36
C PHE A 2 49.14 44.00 13.69
N LEU A 3 48.36 43.03 14.20
CA LEU A 3 48.54 42.07 15.32
C LEU A 3 48.26 42.58 16.75
N SER A 4 47.55 41.86 17.63
CA SER A 4 47.32 40.40 17.67
C SER A 4 45.89 39.97 18.06
N LEU A 5 45.27 39.20 17.16
CA LEU A 5 44.27 38.16 17.41
C LEU A 5 45.01 36.82 17.57
N LEU A 6 44.74 36.05 18.64
CA LEU A 6 45.00 34.61 18.85
C LEU A 6 44.46 34.31 20.27
N MET A 7 43.69 33.29 20.62
CA MET A 7 43.12 32.12 19.95
C MET A 7 41.83 31.79 20.71
N SER A 8 40.74 31.50 20.00
CA SER A 8 39.68 30.59 20.44
C SER A 8 38.83 30.23 19.22
N LEU A 9 39.47 29.63 18.21
CA LEU A 9 38.76 28.86 17.20
C LEU A 9 38.32 27.55 17.88
N VAL A 10 37.14 27.55 18.49
CA VAL A 10 36.35 26.33 18.60
C VAL A 10 35.87 26.06 17.18
N PHE A 11 36.59 25.19 16.47
CA PHE A 11 36.02 24.43 15.37
C PHE A 11 34.78 23.70 15.91
N MET A 12 33.60 24.31 15.83
CA MET A 12 32.37 23.54 15.80
C MET A 12 32.43 22.75 14.50
N CYS A 13 32.82 21.48 14.61
CA CYS A 13 32.62 20.50 13.56
C CYS A 13 31.14 20.53 13.19
N PHE A 14 30.81 21.23 12.10
CA PHE A 14 29.49 21.18 11.51
C PHE A 14 29.20 19.73 11.13
N PRO A 15 28.01 19.18 11.41
CA PRO A 15 27.61 17.93 10.78
C PRO A 15 27.64 18.20 9.28
N ARG A 16 28.56 17.53 8.57
CA ARG A 16 28.45 17.36 7.13
C ARG A 16 27.03 16.86 6.90
N VAL A 17 26.19 17.63 6.22
CA VAL A 17 25.04 17.05 5.51
C VAL A 17 25.65 16.00 4.60
N SER A 18 25.53 14.74 5.00
CA SER A 18 26.06 13.62 4.24
C SER A 18 25.18 13.51 3.01
N LEU A 19 25.56 14.22 1.95
CA LEU A 19 25.05 13.95 0.61
C LEU A 19 25.65 12.60 0.18
N GLY A 20 25.07 11.52 0.70
CA GLY A 20 25.26 10.19 0.12
C GLY A 20 24.95 10.30 -1.36
N ALA A 21 25.95 10.01 -2.21
CA ALA A 21 25.85 10.18 -3.64
C ALA A 21 24.63 9.41 -4.17
N GLY A 22 23.58 10.14 -4.61
CA GLY A 22 22.37 9.62 -5.26
C GLY A 22 21.08 9.58 -4.41
N ILE A 23 21.04 10.21 -3.23
CA ILE A 23 19.80 10.47 -2.48
C ILE A 23 18.93 11.59 -3.13
N GLY A 24 19.45 12.26 -4.17
CA GLY A 24 18.82 13.40 -4.85
C GLY A 24 19.28 14.74 -4.23
N ALA A 25 19.31 15.80 -5.03
CA ALA A 25 19.70 17.12 -4.53
C ALA A 25 18.63 17.65 -3.57
N GLN A 26 19.02 17.93 -2.32
CA GLN A 26 18.20 18.66 -1.37
C GLN A 26 18.08 20.13 -1.82
N PRO A 27 16.95 20.81 -1.57
CA PRO A 27 16.89 22.25 -1.79
C PRO A 27 17.95 22.97 -0.95
N ASP A 28 18.54 24.04 -1.49
CA ASP A 28 19.36 24.95 -0.69
C ASP A 28 18.47 25.63 0.34
N LEU A 29 18.50 25.13 1.58
CA LEU A 29 17.75 25.70 2.70
C LEU A 29 18.57 26.79 3.38
N SER A 30 17.89 27.83 3.86
CA SER A 30 18.54 28.82 4.73
C SER A 30 19.06 28.12 5.99
N LEU A 31 20.26 28.53 6.44
CA LEU A 31 20.87 28.01 7.67
C LEU A 31 19.93 28.12 8.89
N THR A 32 19.13 29.18 8.95
CA THR A 32 18.15 29.40 10.03
C THR A 32 17.07 28.33 10.04
N LEU A 33 16.56 27.93 8.87
CA LEU A 33 15.53 26.90 8.74
C LEU A 33 16.11 25.51 9.07
N LEU A 34 17.31 25.21 8.59
CA LEU A 34 18.04 23.98 8.94
C LEU A 34 18.19 23.82 10.46
N GLN A 35 18.63 24.88 11.13
CA GLN A 35 18.84 24.88 12.58
C GLN A 35 17.55 24.79 13.39
N ALA A 36 16.44 25.35 12.89
CA ALA A 36 15.15 25.31 13.56
C ALA A 36 14.56 23.88 13.58
N HIS A 37 14.84 23.08 12.55
CA HIS A 37 14.30 21.74 12.36
C HIS A 37 15.30 20.61 12.62
N GLN A 38 16.40 20.89 13.33
CA GLN A 38 17.36 19.87 13.74
C GLN A 38 16.94 19.23 15.07
N VAL A 39 16.62 17.94 15.03
CA VAL A 39 16.12 17.14 16.16
C VAL A 39 17.25 16.22 16.67
N PRO A 40 17.42 16.04 18.00
CA PRO A 40 16.63 16.60 19.10
C PRO A 40 17.17 17.95 19.60
N LEU A 41 18.14 18.57 18.92
CA LEU A 41 18.74 19.84 19.34
C LEU A 41 17.67 20.93 19.55
N ARG A 42 16.63 20.90 18.73
CA ARG A 42 15.39 21.66 18.88
C ARG A 42 14.21 20.71 19.11
N PRO A 43 13.16 21.17 19.81
CA PRO A 43 11.92 20.41 19.93
C PRO A 43 11.37 20.10 18.53
N ILE A 44 11.02 18.84 18.28
CA ILE A 44 10.34 18.46 17.06
C ILE A 44 9.01 19.21 16.93
N GLN A 45 8.73 19.72 15.73
CA GLN A 45 7.44 20.26 15.39
C GLN A 45 6.57 19.15 14.79
N LEU A 46 5.42 18.94 15.41
CA LEU A 46 4.40 18.01 14.95
C LEU A 46 3.04 18.69 14.94
N ARG A 47 2.14 18.23 14.07
CA ARG A 47 0.73 18.61 14.03
C ARG A 47 -0.15 17.37 14.02
N THR A 48 -1.44 17.52 14.35
CA THR A 48 -2.42 16.49 14.01
C THR A 48 -2.72 16.53 12.50
N PRO A 49 -3.07 15.39 11.87
CA PRO A 49 -3.44 15.35 10.47
C PRO A 49 -4.56 16.36 10.18
N PRO A 50 -4.44 17.22 9.16
CA PRO A 50 -5.51 18.09 8.70
C PRO A 50 -6.89 17.41 8.58
N THR A 51 -6.95 16.13 8.20
CA THR A 51 -8.19 15.33 8.14
C THR A 51 -8.96 15.28 9.46
N PHE A 52 -8.29 15.43 10.61
CA PHE A 52 -8.96 15.44 11.92
C PHE A 52 -9.68 16.75 12.22
N ASN A 53 -9.52 17.80 11.39
CA ASN A 53 -10.17 19.10 11.53
C ASN A 53 -9.99 19.73 12.93
N GLU A 54 -8.84 19.49 13.57
CA GLU A 54 -8.50 20.06 14.87
C GLU A 54 -7.81 21.41 14.69
N THR A 55 -8.08 22.36 15.60
CA THR A 55 -7.40 23.65 15.63
C THR A 55 -5.93 23.46 16.05
N PRO A 56 -4.94 23.87 15.24
CA PRO A 56 -3.54 23.73 15.62
C PRO A 56 -3.23 24.51 16.91
N SER A 57 -2.56 23.87 17.87
CA SER A 57 -2.11 24.53 19.10
C SER A 57 -0.97 25.53 18.86
N LYS A 58 -0.27 25.38 17.73
CA LYS A 58 0.80 26.27 17.25
C LYS A 58 0.72 26.42 15.73
N PRO A 59 1.20 27.53 15.16
CA PRO A 59 1.40 27.64 13.72
C PRO A 59 2.29 26.49 13.20
N TRP A 60 1.91 25.95 12.04
CA TRP A 60 2.66 24.91 11.35
C TRP A 60 3.68 25.55 10.42
N ASP A 61 4.95 25.14 10.52
CA ASP A 61 5.96 25.53 9.55
C ASP A 61 5.93 24.55 8.37
N PRO A 62 5.52 25.00 7.17
CA PRO A 62 5.40 24.13 6.02
C PRO A 62 6.79 23.63 5.58
N MET A 63 6.82 22.44 4.98
CA MET A 63 8.05 21.94 4.37
C MET A 63 8.56 22.91 3.31
N PRO A 64 9.88 23.07 3.17
CA PRO A 64 10.45 23.85 2.10
C PRO A 64 10.06 23.30 0.72
N PRO A 65 10.00 24.15 -0.31
CA PRO A 65 9.86 23.69 -1.68
C PRO A 65 10.91 22.62 -2.00
N ASN A 66 10.50 21.55 -2.67
CA ASN A 66 11.34 20.42 -3.07
C ASN A 66 11.88 19.51 -1.96
N TRP A 67 11.48 19.71 -0.70
CA TRP A 67 11.91 18.85 0.41
C TRP A 67 11.75 17.36 0.10
N PHE A 68 10.62 17.01 -0.51
CA PHE A 68 10.27 15.64 -0.87
C PHE A 68 11.05 15.05 -2.05
N LEU A 69 11.71 15.84 -2.90
CA LEU A 69 12.35 15.30 -4.11
C LEU A 69 13.53 14.37 -3.77
N GLY A 70 13.68 13.30 -4.53
CA GLY A 70 14.74 12.30 -4.37
C GLY A 70 14.27 11.05 -3.63
N ASN A 71 15.22 10.32 -3.09
CA ASN A 71 15.01 9.00 -2.49
C ASN A 71 14.70 9.10 -1.00
N TRP A 72 13.68 8.37 -0.56
CA TRP A 72 13.26 8.21 0.83
C TRP A 72 13.10 6.74 1.15
N PHE A 73 13.62 6.31 2.29
CA PHE A 73 13.40 4.96 2.80
C PHE A 73 12.19 4.99 3.72
N ILE A 74 11.22 4.11 3.44
CA ILE A 74 10.13 3.89 4.38
C ILE A 74 10.66 2.98 5.47
N THR A 75 10.94 3.54 6.65
CA THR A 75 11.78 2.90 7.68
C THR A 75 10.99 2.40 8.89
N TYR A 76 9.85 3.03 9.18
CA TYR A 76 8.91 2.57 10.19
C TYR A 76 7.49 2.74 9.68
N SER A 77 6.62 1.81 10.01
CA SER A 77 5.23 1.80 9.57
C SER A 77 4.40 0.82 10.38
N ASN A 78 3.12 1.12 10.61
CA ASN A 78 2.13 0.15 11.07
C ASN A 78 1.29 -0.44 9.90
N GLN A 79 1.58 -0.06 8.65
CA GLN A 79 0.94 -0.62 7.45
C GLN A 79 1.43 -2.07 7.24
N GLU A 80 0.53 -3.04 7.40
CA GLU A 80 0.85 -4.47 7.24
C GLU A 80 1.49 -4.79 5.88
N LEU A 81 1.08 -4.09 4.82
CA LEU A 81 1.62 -4.28 3.48
C LEU A 81 3.11 -3.90 3.40
N TYR A 82 3.56 -2.90 4.15
CA TYR A 82 4.96 -2.47 4.12
C TYR A 82 5.86 -3.49 4.83
N GLN A 83 5.31 -4.35 5.69
CA GLN A 83 6.04 -5.40 6.38
C GLN A 83 6.38 -6.61 5.50
N ILE A 84 5.72 -6.77 4.36
CA ILE A 84 6.08 -7.81 3.37
C ILE A 84 7.11 -7.31 2.35
N PHE A 85 7.46 -6.02 2.41
CA PHE A 85 8.48 -5.39 1.57
C PHE A 85 9.78 -5.24 2.35
N ARG A 86 10.90 -5.45 1.66
CA ARG A 86 12.24 -5.14 2.17
C ARG A 86 12.97 -4.17 1.24
N ASN A 87 13.87 -3.38 1.80
CA ASN A 87 14.65 -2.38 1.07
C ASN A 87 13.75 -1.44 0.26
N PHE A 88 12.68 -0.96 0.92
CA PHE A 88 11.61 -0.18 0.33
C PHE A 88 12.01 1.30 0.23
N ILE A 89 12.14 1.77 -1.02
CA ILE A 89 12.55 3.12 -1.38
C ILE A 89 11.42 3.80 -2.17
N TRP A 90 11.08 5.02 -1.75
CA TRP A 90 10.11 5.91 -2.36
C TRP A 90 10.85 7.09 -3.00
N THR A 91 10.74 7.24 -4.32
CA THR A 91 11.50 8.19 -5.12
C THR A 91 10.58 9.23 -5.73
N LEU A 92 10.71 10.49 -5.34
CA LEU A 92 9.87 11.57 -5.87
C LEU A 92 10.67 12.46 -6.82
N THR A 93 10.05 12.81 -7.94
CA THR A 93 10.62 13.71 -8.93
C THR A 93 9.58 14.68 -9.44
N ARG A 94 10.04 15.74 -10.10
CA ARG A 94 9.15 16.60 -10.86
C ARG A 94 8.70 15.82 -12.10
N PRO A 95 7.39 15.84 -12.43
CA PRO A 95 6.95 15.36 -13.73
C PRO A 95 7.65 16.17 -14.83
N CYS A 96 7.91 15.54 -15.98
CA CYS A 96 8.52 16.19 -17.13
C CYS A 96 7.89 15.68 -18.42
N ALA A 97 7.59 16.58 -19.34
CA ALA A 97 7.11 16.27 -20.69
C ALA A 97 8.12 16.82 -21.71
N ASN A 98 8.55 16.00 -22.67
CA ASN A 98 9.48 16.39 -23.75
C ASN A 98 10.72 17.15 -23.22
N ASP A 99 11.41 16.56 -22.24
CA ASP A 99 12.59 17.11 -21.55
C ASP A 99 12.38 18.44 -20.80
N SER A 100 11.14 18.93 -20.74
CA SER A 100 10.73 20.11 -19.96
C SER A 100 10.00 19.66 -18.71
N CYS A 101 10.61 19.88 -17.55
CA CYS A 101 10.00 19.55 -16.27
C CYS A 101 9.01 20.62 -15.82
N TYR A 102 7.91 20.20 -15.18
CA TYR A 102 6.96 21.12 -14.60
C TYR A 102 7.65 22.04 -13.57
N PRO A 103 7.17 23.29 -13.43
CA PRO A 103 7.76 24.25 -12.50
C PRO A 103 7.69 23.75 -11.05
N LEU A 104 8.56 24.27 -10.18
CA LEU A 104 8.66 23.86 -8.76
C LEU A 104 7.37 24.12 -7.96
N GLN A 105 6.52 25.02 -8.47
CA GLN A 105 5.22 25.37 -7.91
C GLN A 105 4.11 24.41 -8.36
N ALA A 106 4.43 23.42 -9.20
CA ALA A 106 3.46 22.45 -9.66
C ALA A 106 2.92 21.66 -8.46
N THR A 107 1.61 21.45 -8.47
CA THR A 107 0.87 20.66 -7.51
C THR A 107 1.10 19.16 -7.65
N HIS A 108 2.05 18.71 -8.48
CA HIS A 108 2.20 17.31 -8.85
C HIS A 108 3.63 16.81 -8.65
N LEU A 109 3.76 15.60 -8.11
CA LEU A 109 5.01 14.85 -7.99
C LEU A 109 4.85 13.50 -8.69
N ALA A 110 5.85 13.12 -9.49
CA ALA A 110 5.94 11.83 -10.13
C ALA A 110 6.76 10.89 -9.25
N THR A 111 6.26 9.68 -9.05
CA THR A 111 6.74 8.84 -7.98
C THR A 111 7.12 7.45 -8.47
N LEU A 112 8.28 6.96 -8.04
CA LEU A 112 8.76 5.60 -8.25
C LEU A 112 9.02 4.94 -6.90
N THR A 113 8.22 3.92 -6.60
CA THR A 113 8.42 3.00 -5.49
C THR A 113 9.22 1.81 -5.96
N THR A 114 10.28 1.45 -5.24
CA THR A 114 11.04 0.21 -5.47
C THR A 114 11.18 -0.59 -4.20
N PHE A 115 11.01 -1.90 -4.28
CA PHE A 115 11.11 -2.80 -3.13
C PHE A 115 11.45 -4.22 -3.56
N GLN A 116 11.89 -5.04 -2.61
CA GLN A 116 11.99 -6.49 -2.74
C GLN A 116 10.95 -7.14 -1.82
N LEU A 117 10.54 -8.37 -2.11
CA LEU A 117 9.63 -9.13 -1.24
C LEU A 117 10.44 -9.92 -0.22
N VAL A 118 10.01 -9.93 1.04
CA VAL A 118 10.74 -10.62 2.15
C VAL A 118 10.87 -12.13 1.91
N ASN A 119 9.85 -12.77 1.33
CA ASN A 119 9.76 -14.24 1.20
C ASN A 119 9.50 -14.70 -0.26
N ASP A 120 10.04 -13.99 -1.25
CA ASP A 120 9.90 -14.44 -2.65
C ASP A 120 10.84 -15.60 -2.96
N MET A 121 10.33 -16.82 -2.82
CA MET A 121 11.08 -18.05 -3.08
C MET A 121 11.45 -18.26 -4.56
N LYS A 122 10.78 -17.57 -5.49
CA LYS A 122 11.03 -17.72 -6.94
C LYS A 122 12.06 -16.71 -7.42
N LYS A 123 12.04 -15.50 -6.89
CA LYS A 123 12.95 -14.40 -7.25
C LYS A 123 13.37 -13.60 -6.00
N PRO A 124 14.16 -14.20 -5.09
CA PRO A 124 14.44 -13.60 -3.78
C PRO A 124 15.09 -12.22 -3.84
N ASN A 125 15.80 -11.90 -4.93
CA ASN A 125 16.48 -10.62 -5.12
C ASN A 125 15.85 -9.74 -6.20
N ALA A 126 14.67 -10.09 -6.72
CA ALA A 126 14.00 -9.26 -7.72
C ALA A 126 13.54 -7.94 -7.10
N THR A 127 13.95 -6.84 -7.74
CA THR A 127 13.45 -5.51 -7.43
C THR A 127 12.16 -5.27 -8.22
N TYR A 128 11.08 -5.05 -7.48
CA TYR A 128 9.78 -4.67 -7.99
C TYR A 128 9.68 -3.14 -8.04
N MET A 129 8.91 -2.64 -9.00
CA MET A 129 8.72 -1.21 -9.22
C MET A 129 7.22 -0.90 -9.30
N ALA A 130 6.81 0.21 -8.69
CA ALA A 130 5.48 0.76 -8.80
C ALA A 130 5.58 2.27 -9.03
N TYR A 131 4.63 2.83 -9.78
CA TYR A 131 4.61 4.26 -10.10
C TYR A 131 3.37 4.90 -9.51
N SER A 132 3.43 6.18 -9.13
CA SER A 132 2.25 6.96 -8.72
C SER A 132 2.36 8.42 -9.17
N LEU A 133 1.21 9.10 -9.21
CA LEU A 133 1.12 10.55 -9.31
C LEU A 133 0.59 11.09 -7.98
N ASP A 134 1.38 11.93 -7.33
CA ASP A 134 0.99 12.57 -6.08
C ASP A 134 0.54 14.00 -6.39
N THR A 135 -0.68 14.37 -6.02
CA THR A 135 -1.28 15.66 -6.28
C THR A 135 -1.54 16.41 -4.98
N ALA A 136 -0.91 17.56 -4.79
CA ALA A 136 -1.08 18.43 -3.66
C ALA A 136 -2.53 18.91 -3.55
N VAL A 137 -3.06 18.90 -2.33
CA VAL A 137 -4.42 19.40 -2.03
C VAL A 137 -4.36 20.92 -1.90
N SER A 138 -5.04 21.65 -2.79
CA SER A 138 -4.94 23.11 -2.94
C SER A 138 -5.34 23.90 -1.68
N ASP A 139 -6.24 23.35 -0.88
CA ASP A 139 -6.86 24.04 0.27
C ASP A 139 -6.25 23.61 1.60
N ALA A 140 -5.28 22.69 1.57
CA ALA A 140 -4.64 22.17 2.77
C ALA A 140 -3.39 22.98 3.15
N VAL A 141 -3.19 23.19 4.45
CA VAL A 141 -1.94 23.70 4.99
C VAL A 141 -0.83 22.72 4.59
N GLY A 142 0.13 23.20 3.77
CA GLY A 142 1.04 22.42 2.93
C GLY A 142 1.57 21.09 3.50
N GLY A 143 1.82 20.14 2.59
CA GLY A 143 2.24 18.77 2.93
C GLY A 143 1.11 17.75 2.92
N VAL A 144 0.05 17.96 2.15
CA VAL A 144 -1.05 17.00 1.95
C VAL A 144 -1.17 16.68 0.47
N TYR A 145 -1.22 15.39 0.15
CA TYR A 145 -1.22 14.91 -1.23
C TYR A 145 -2.17 13.73 -1.40
N HIS A 146 -2.90 13.72 -2.52
CA HIS A 146 -3.56 12.54 -3.03
C HIS A 146 -2.58 11.77 -3.91
N SER A 147 -2.22 10.55 -3.52
CA SER A 147 -1.40 9.66 -4.34
C SER A 147 -2.30 8.67 -5.08
N VAL A 148 -2.10 8.62 -6.39
CA VAL A 148 -2.79 7.70 -7.29
C VAL A 148 -1.74 6.81 -7.92
N PRO A 149 -1.58 5.55 -7.44
CA PRO A 149 -0.70 4.59 -8.07
C PRO A 149 -1.17 4.24 -9.47
N THR A 150 -0.27 3.79 -10.32
CA THR A 150 -0.59 3.42 -11.70
C THR A 150 -0.93 1.93 -11.83
N ALA A 151 -1.51 1.55 -12.97
CA ALA A 151 -1.77 0.16 -13.36
C ALA A 151 -2.58 -0.65 -12.32
N SER A 152 -2.17 -1.90 -12.07
CA SER A 152 -2.78 -2.82 -11.11
C SER A 152 -2.71 -2.36 -9.66
N LEU A 153 -2.21 -1.14 -9.37
CA LEU A 153 -2.21 -0.55 -8.04
C LEU A 153 -3.11 0.69 -7.95
N ALA A 154 -3.80 1.10 -9.02
CA ALA A 154 -4.64 2.31 -9.01
C ALA A 154 -5.76 2.30 -7.95
N ALA A 155 -6.28 1.12 -7.61
CA ALA A 155 -7.26 0.95 -6.53
C ALA A 155 -6.65 1.12 -5.11
N GLN A 156 -5.33 1.27 -4.99
CA GLN A 156 -4.60 1.57 -3.75
C GLN A 156 -4.32 3.07 -3.63
N ASN A 157 -5.17 3.91 -4.21
CA ASN A 157 -5.09 5.34 -4.01
C ASN A 157 -5.23 5.69 -2.53
N ASN A 158 -4.51 6.72 -2.12
CA ASN A 158 -4.41 7.13 -0.74
C ASN A 158 -4.23 8.65 -0.65
N THR A 159 -4.52 9.20 0.51
CA THR A 159 -4.15 10.55 0.88
C THR A 159 -3.08 10.46 1.94
N TYR A 160 -1.96 11.13 1.73
CA TYR A 160 -0.92 11.21 2.75
C TYR A 160 -0.74 12.65 3.22
N GLU A 161 -0.58 12.78 4.53
CA GLU A 161 -0.53 14.03 5.25
C GLU A 161 0.76 14.07 6.08
N VAL A 162 1.65 15.00 5.77
CA VAL A 162 2.85 15.22 6.58
C VAL A 162 2.45 15.86 7.89
N ILE A 163 2.79 15.16 8.97
CA ILE A 163 2.54 15.61 10.33
C ILE A 163 3.82 15.99 11.07
N GLY A 164 4.99 15.67 10.52
CA GLY A 164 6.31 16.03 11.04
C GLY A 164 7.39 15.97 9.97
N TRP A 165 8.40 16.83 10.07
CA TRP A 165 9.57 16.79 9.20
C TRP A 165 10.76 17.48 9.87
N GLY A 166 11.97 17.16 9.42
CA GLY A 166 13.18 17.82 9.88
C GLY A 166 14.45 17.05 9.54
N TYR A 167 15.50 17.35 10.28
CA TYR A 167 16.77 16.64 10.23
C TYR A 167 17.02 15.96 11.57
N ASP A 168 17.56 14.74 11.53
CA ASP A 168 17.97 14.03 12.72
C ASP A 168 19.31 14.53 13.29
N SER A 169 19.82 13.87 14.33
CA SER A 169 21.04 14.31 15.01
C SER A 169 22.31 14.07 14.20
N HIS A 170 22.25 13.23 13.16
CA HIS A 170 23.31 13.05 12.18
C HIS A 170 23.17 13.98 10.96
N GLY A 171 22.06 14.71 10.85
CA GLY A 171 21.77 15.61 9.75
C GLY A 171 21.10 14.93 8.56
N ASP A 172 20.55 13.74 8.74
CA ASP A 172 19.74 13.05 7.74
C ASP A 172 18.29 13.54 7.82
N GLY A 173 17.69 13.84 6.66
CA GLY A 173 16.31 14.30 6.60
C GLY A 173 15.32 13.19 6.95
N PHE A 174 14.24 13.54 7.66
CA PHE A 174 13.11 12.64 7.94
C PHE A 174 11.77 13.32 7.69
N VAL A 175 10.74 12.50 7.48
CA VAL A 175 9.32 12.93 7.50
C VAL A 175 8.49 11.90 8.25
N VAL A 176 7.41 12.38 8.88
CA VAL A 176 6.39 11.58 9.53
C VAL A 176 5.09 11.82 8.80
N VAL A 177 4.47 10.75 8.33
CA VAL A 177 3.35 10.77 7.40
C VAL A 177 2.19 10.01 8.00
N TYR A 178 1.01 10.61 7.96
CA TYR A 178 -0.26 9.96 8.23
C TYR A 178 -0.92 9.64 6.89
N GLU A 179 -1.23 8.37 6.63
CA GLU A 179 -1.75 7.91 5.34
C GLU A 179 -3.16 7.32 5.52
N THR A 180 -4.08 7.72 4.65
CA THR A 180 -5.47 7.24 4.61
C THR A 180 -5.78 6.65 3.23
N PRO A 181 -6.13 5.37 3.14
CA PRO A 181 -6.58 4.75 1.89
C PRO A 181 -7.88 5.39 1.39
N ALA A 182 -8.03 5.61 0.08
CA ALA A 182 -9.27 6.17 -0.46
C ALA A 182 -10.42 5.14 -0.52
N ALA A 183 -10.09 3.83 -0.57
CA ALA A 183 -11.05 2.75 -0.38
C ALA A 183 -11.20 2.44 1.12
N SER A 184 -12.41 2.62 1.65
CA SER A 184 -12.79 2.63 3.09
C SER A 184 -12.66 1.30 3.86
N GLN A 185 -11.79 0.38 3.42
CA GLN A 185 -11.63 -0.96 4.03
C GLN A 185 -10.27 -1.19 4.70
N SER A 186 -9.34 -0.23 4.67
CA SER A 186 -8.06 -0.31 5.39
C SER A 186 -7.97 0.78 6.46
N VAL A 187 -7.35 0.40 7.59
CA VAL A 187 -7.03 1.31 8.69
C VAL A 187 -5.97 2.32 8.21
N ALA A 188 -6.06 3.56 8.67
CA ALA A 188 -5.01 4.56 8.42
C ALA A 188 -3.64 4.07 8.93
N SER A 189 -2.55 4.58 8.36
CA SER A 189 -1.20 4.29 8.83
C SER A 189 -0.46 5.54 9.28
N LEU A 190 0.54 5.30 10.11
CA LEU A 190 1.54 6.25 10.53
C LEU A 190 2.90 5.71 10.10
N ASP A 191 3.58 6.49 9.26
CA ASP A 191 4.79 6.07 8.58
C ASP A 191 5.92 7.06 8.81
N ILE A 192 7.15 6.56 8.97
CA ILE A 192 8.35 7.37 9.15
C ILE A 192 9.31 7.09 8.01
N PHE A 193 9.57 8.12 7.21
CA PHE A 193 10.52 8.04 6.12
C PHE A 193 11.82 8.76 6.50
N SER A 194 12.95 8.22 6.05
CA SER A 194 14.26 8.81 6.26
C SER A 194 15.06 8.86 4.98
N ARG A 195 16.00 9.79 4.89
CA ARG A 195 17.04 9.80 3.86
C ARG A 195 18.13 8.76 4.13
N ALA A 196 18.24 8.27 5.35
CA ALA A 196 19.12 7.17 5.72
C ALA A 196 18.39 5.82 5.67
N PRO A 197 18.99 4.77 5.08
CA PRO A 197 18.39 3.43 5.06
C PRO A 197 18.22 2.84 6.47
N SER A 198 19.04 3.30 7.42
CA SER A 198 18.91 2.93 8.83
C SER A 198 17.65 3.48 9.51
N GLY A 199 16.98 4.46 8.92
CA GLY A 199 15.98 5.29 9.60
C GLY A 199 16.62 6.47 10.34
N PRO A 200 15.80 7.33 10.97
CA PRO A 200 16.28 8.42 11.81
C PRO A 200 17.04 7.89 13.03
N THR A 201 17.91 8.72 13.61
CA THR A 201 18.60 8.40 14.87
C THR A 201 17.61 8.10 16.02
N ASN A 202 18.04 7.27 16.98
CA ASN A 202 17.18 6.82 18.08
C ASN A 202 16.61 7.98 18.92
N ASP A 203 17.42 8.99 19.20
CA ASP A 203 17.00 10.19 19.92
C ASP A 203 15.93 11.00 19.14
N THR A 204 16.02 11.02 17.81
CA THR A 204 15.01 11.60 16.92
C THR A 204 13.74 10.77 16.92
N LEU A 205 13.83 9.44 16.87
CA LEU A 205 12.67 8.54 16.98
C LEU A 205 11.95 8.70 18.32
N ASP A 206 12.68 8.82 19.42
CA ASP A 206 12.09 9.06 20.75
C ASP A 206 11.42 10.43 20.82
N ALA A 207 12.00 11.45 20.19
CA ALA A 207 11.39 12.77 20.06
C ALA A 207 10.09 12.72 19.24
N ILE A 208 10.07 11.99 18.11
CA ILE A 208 8.87 11.76 17.30
C ILE A 208 7.78 11.11 18.15
N LYS A 209 8.08 9.97 18.80
CA LYS A 209 7.12 9.23 19.64
C LYS A 209 6.55 10.09 20.76
N SER A 210 7.43 10.74 21.52
CA SER A 210 7.05 11.62 22.63
C SER A 210 6.25 12.83 22.14
N GLY A 211 6.59 13.36 20.97
CA GLY A 211 5.89 14.48 20.36
C GLY A 211 4.48 14.10 19.94
N ILE A 212 4.28 12.95 19.31
CA ILE A 212 2.95 12.43 18.94
C ILE A 212 2.09 12.21 20.18
N GLN A 213 2.65 11.62 21.25
CA GLN A 213 1.93 11.46 22.53
C GLN A 213 1.48 12.81 23.12
N LYS A 214 2.31 13.85 23.01
CA LYS A 214 1.98 15.20 23.50
C LYS A 214 0.89 15.91 22.69
N LEU A 215 0.59 15.47 21.47
CA LEU A 215 -0.57 15.98 20.73
C LEU A 215 -1.89 15.61 21.41
N GLY A 216 -1.92 14.54 22.21
CA GLY A 216 -3.11 14.12 22.96
C GLY A 216 -4.23 13.51 22.08
N ASN A 217 -3.98 13.27 20.80
CA ASN A 217 -4.94 12.62 19.91
C ASN A 217 -4.85 11.09 20.04
N GLN A 218 -5.94 10.48 20.53
CA GLN A 218 -5.96 9.05 20.84
C GLN A 218 -5.76 8.16 19.60
N SER A 219 -6.34 8.52 18.45
CA SER A 219 -6.20 7.75 17.21
C SER A 219 -4.75 7.67 16.74
N LEU A 220 -4.00 8.78 16.79
CA LEU A 220 -2.57 8.76 16.46
C LEU A 220 -1.75 7.96 17.49
N ILE A 221 -2.08 8.11 18.77
CA ILE A 221 -1.41 7.37 19.86
C ILE A 221 -1.61 5.87 19.69
N ASP A 222 -2.80 5.44 19.25
CA ASP A 222 -3.10 4.04 19.00
C ASP A 222 -2.33 3.51 17.79
N LEU A 223 -2.30 4.24 16.67
CA LEU A 223 -1.49 3.88 15.50
C LEU A 223 -0.01 3.76 15.85
N LEU A 224 0.52 4.69 16.66
CA LEU A 224 1.92 4.73 17.06
C LEU A 224 2.37 3.46 17.80
N LYS A 225 1.49 2.78 18.53
CA LYS A 225 1.82 1.54 19.28
C LYS A 225 2.26 0.41 18.34
N ASP A 226 1.70 0.40 17.14
CA ASP A 226 1.91 -0.65 16.15
C ASP A 226 2.94 -0.25 15.08
N VAL A 227 3.51 0.96 15.17
CA VAL A 227 4.59 1.40 14.27
C VAL A 227 5.86 0.63 14.58
N ILE A 228 6.21 -0.28 13.68
CA ILE A 228 7.42 -1.11 13.76
C ILE A 228 8.35 -0.81 12.59
N ARG A 229 9.62 -1.18 12.76
CA ARG A 229 10.64 -1.00 11.72
C ARG A 229 10.31 -1.88 10.51
N THR A 230 10.33 -1.30 9.32
CA THR A 230 10.17 -2.06 8.08
C THR A 230 11.44 -2.88 7.78
N PRO A 231 11.33 -4.02 7.09
CA PRO A 231 12.48 -4.82 6.72
C PRO A 231 13.51 -4.05 5.87
N GLN A 232 14.76 -3.98 6.34
CA GLN A 232 15.93 -3.44 5.64
C GLN A 232 17.09 -4.37 5.95
N ASP A 233 17.66 -5.00 4.93
CA ASP A 233 18.74 -5.99 5.10
C ASP A 233 20.04 -5.59 4.38
N GLY A 234 20.07 -4.41 3.77
CA GLY A 234 21.23 -3.90 3.04
C GLY A 234 21.47 -4.61 1.71
N GLY A 235 20.59 -5.52 1.28
CA GLY A 235 20.72 -6.25 0.01
C GLY A 235 20.74 -5.37 -1.24
N ARG A 236 20.51 -4.06 -1.09
CA ARG A 236 20.54 -3.04 -2.14
C ARG A 236 21.55 -1.91 -1.88
N ASP A 237 22.43 -2.02 -0.90
CA ASP A 237 23.39 -0.95 -0.53
C ASP A 237 24.40 -0.62 -1.64
N HIS A 238 24.58 -1.53 -2.60
CA HIS A 238 25.47 -1.37 -3.75
C HIS A 238 24.72 -1.17 -5.07
N ASP A 239 23.39 -1.19 -5.04
CA ASP A 239 22.59 -0.88 -6.22
C ASP A 239 22.72 0.61 -6.56
N PRO A 240 22.67 0.97 -7.85
CA PRO A 240 22.41 2.35 -8.22
C PRO A 240 21.12 2.82 -7.57
N TRP A 241 21.15 4.03 -6.99
CA TRP A 241 19.95 4.62 -6.44
C TRP A 241 18.83 4.65 -7.48
N PRO A 242 17.60 4.31 -7.08
CA PRO A 242 16.47 4.40 -7.98
C PRO A 242 16.39 5.80 -8.57
N ALA A 243 16.24 5.85 -9.89
CA ALA A 243 16.00 7.08 -10.62
C ALA A 243 14.72 6.91 -11.40
N CYS A 244 13.86 7.93 -11.34
CA CYS A 244 12.64 8.00 -12.12
C CYS A 244 12.98 7.87 -13.61
N ASN A 245 12.61 6.73 -14.19
CA ASN A 245 12.80 6.41 -15.61
C ASN A 245 11.81 7.21 -16.48
N ALA A 246 11.86 7.02 -17.81
CA ALA A 246 10.96 7.74 -18.72
C ALA A 246 9.49 7.57 -18.32
N THR A 247 9.05 6.34 -18.01
CA THR A 247 7.67 6.03 -17.57
C THR A 247 7.26 6.82 -16.33
N CYS A 248 8.14 6.87 -15.32
CA CYS A 248 7.91 7.62 -14.10
C CYS A 248 7.88 9.14 -14.37
N ARG A 249 8.82 9.66 -15.16
CA ARG A 249 8.99 11.12 -15.36
C ARG A 249 7.84 11.74 -16.11
N THR A 250 7.39 11.09 -17.16
CA THR A 250 6.26 11.59 -17.94
C THR A 250 4.94 11.35 -17.18
N ASN A 251 4.98 10.52 -16.12
CA ASN A 251 3.83 9.95 -15.40
C ASN A 251 2.70 9.55 -16.35
N ASP A 252 3.13 9.12 -17.53
CA ASP A 252 2.35 9.06 -18.73
C ASP A 252 1.64 7.72 -18.72
N TYR A 253 1.15 7.27 -17.56
CA TYR A 253 0.43 6.01 -17.45
C TYR A 253 -1.01 6.13 -17.96
N HIS A 254 -1.53 7.36 -18.06
CA HIS A 254 -2.62 7.68 -18.97
C HIS A 254 -2.26 7.37 -20.46
N LEU A 255 -0.98 7.33 -20.82
CA LEU A 255 -0.46 6.99 -22.16
C LEU A 255 0.39 5.69 -22.21
N TYR A 256 0.70 5.05 -21.08
CA TYR A 256 1.47 3.80 -20.95
C TYR A 256 0.54 2.58 -20.95
N LEU A 257 -0.76 2.78 -20.67
CA LEU A 257 -1.84 1.89 -21.13
C LEU A 257 -1.83 1.68 -22.67
N ARG A 258 -1.03 2.46 -23.40
CA ARG A 258 -0.82 2.36 -24.85
C ARG A 258 0.46 1.57 -25.22
N ARG A 259 1.30 1.11 -24.27
CA ARG A 259 2.66 0.61 -24.58
C ARG A 259 3.20 -0.58 -23.76
N ALA A 260 2.49 -1.12 -22.77
CA ALA A 260 2.98 -2.22 -21.93
C ALA A 260 2.57 -3.60 -22.48
N GLY A 261 3.29 -4.07 -23.51
CA GLY A 261 3.16 -5.44 -24.01
C GLY A 261 1.87 -5.64 -24.80
N LYS A 262 1.96 -5.28 -26.09
CA LYS A 262 0.88 -5.30 -27.08
C LYS A 262 -0.07 -6.51 -26.96
N GLU A 263 0.45 -7.69 -26.65
CA GLU A 263 -0.34 -8.92 -26.50
C GLU A 263 -1.23 -8.98 -25.23
N SER A 264 -0.75 -8.51 -24.08
CA SER A 264 -1.56 -8.56 -22.85
C SER A 264 -2.61 -7.44 -22.81
N GLU A 265 -2.27 -6.29 -23.40
CA GLU A 265 -3.19 -5.15 -23.56
C GLU A 265 -4.27 -5.47 -24.58
N GLU A 266 -3.90 -6.01 -25.75
CA GLU A 266 -4.87 -6.52 -26.72
C GLU A 266 -5.76 -7.59 -26.10
N LEU A 267 -5.23 -8.48 -25.26
CA LEU A 267 -6.02 -9.50 -24.58
C LEU A 267 -7.02 -8.90 -23.58
N VAL A 268 -6.61 -7.97 -22.72
CA VAL A 268 -7.53 -7.40 -21.72
C VAL A 268 -8.54 -6.46 -22.37
N GLN A 269 -8.14 -5.72 -23.41
CA GLN A 269 -9.06 -4.93 -24.22
C GLN A 269 -10.06 -5.84 -24.96
N ALA A 270 -9.59 -6.90 -25.62
CA ALA A 270 -10.44 -7.87 -26.28
C ALA A 270 -11.38 -8.58 -25.30
N LEU A 271 -10.91 -8.85 -24.07
CA LEU A 271 -11.75 -9.40 -23.01
C LEU A 271 -12.80 -8.38 -22.57
N PHE A 272 -12.45 -7.12 -22.34
CA PHE A 272 -13.42 -6.08 -22.01
C PHE A 272 -14.49 -5.95 -23.09
N GLU A 273 -14.08 -5.95 -24.36
CA GLU A 273 -15.01 -5.92 -25.49
C GLU A 273 -15.88 -7.18 -25.59
N LEU A 274 -15.32 -8.37 -25.32
CA LEU A 274 -16.07 -9.62 -25.25
C LEU A 274 -17.09 -9.57 -24.12
N LEU A 275 -16.70 -9.07 -22.95
CA LEU A 275 -17.58 -8.91 -21.80
C LEU A 275 -18.57 -7.76 -21.99
N ALA A 276 -18.32 -6.82 -22.88
CA ALA A 276 -19.30 -5.82 -23.27
C ALA A 276 -20.38 -6.39 -24.23
N ASN A 277 -20.17 -7.59 -24.77
CA ASN A 277 -21.23 -8.30 -25.49
C ASN A 277 -22.29 -8.83 -24.50
N PRO A 278 -23.58 -8.44 -24.63
CA PRO A 278 -24.62 -8.81 -23.66
C PRO A 278 -24.81 -10.32 -23.48
N GLU A 279 -24.64 -11.13 -24.53
CA GLU A 279 -24.86 -12.58 -24.48
C GLU A 279 -23.73 -13.29 -23.73
N ALA A 280 -22.48 -12.95 -24.08
CA ALA A 280 -21.30 -13.44 -23.37
C ALA A 280 -21.32 -13.00 -21.91
N ASN A 281 -21.63 -11.72 -21.66
CA ASN A 281 -21.73 -11.16 -20.32
C ASN A 281 -22.79 -11.87 -19.49
N HIS A 282 -24.00 -12.06 -20.02
CA HIS A 282 -25.10 -12.74 -19.33
C HIS A 282 -24.73 -14.17 -18.95
N THR A 283 -24.09 -14.90 -19.88
CA THR A 283 -23.63 -16.28 -19.65
C THR A 283 -22.61 -16.33 -18.51
N ILE A 284 -21.65 -15.41 -18.51
CA ILE A 284 -20.61 -15.36 -17.49
C ILE A 284 -21.19 -14.89 -16.14
N GLN A 285 -22.05 -13.87 -16.12
CA GLN A 285 -22.73 -13.44 -14.89
C GLN A 285 -23.54 -14.58 -14.26
N PHE A 286 -24.19 -15.42 -15.08
CA PHE A 286 -24.88 -16.60 -14.59
C PHE A 286 -23.92 -17.55 -13.86
N ILE A 287 -22.78 -17.89 -14.48
CA ILE A 287 -21.75 -18.76 -13.89
C ILE A 287 -21.26 -18.17 -12.55
N VAL A 288 -20.89 -16.89 -12.52
CA VAL A 288 -20.37 -16.22 -11.32
C VAL A 288 -21.43 -16.17 -10.22
N ARG A 289 -22.69 -15.85 -10.54
CA ARG A 289 -23.80 -15.86 -9.56
C ARG A 289 -24.04 -17.26 -9.00
N THR A 290 -24.00 -18.30 -9.83
CA THR A 290 -24.10 -19.68 -9.38
C THR A 290 -22.95 -20.04 -8.44
N ASN A 291 -21.72 -19.62 -8.75
CA ASN A 291 -20.58 -19.86 -7.88
C ASN A 291 -20.77 -19.19 -6.50
N ILE A 292 -21.17 -17.92 -6.46
CA ILE A 292 -21.51 -17.21 -5.22
C ILE A 292 -22.57 -17.95 -4.41
N GLN A 293 -23.63 -18.44 -5.06
CA GLN A 293 -24.69 -19.21 -4.38
C GLN A 293 -24.15 -20.50 -3.76
N VAL A 294 -23.32 -21.25 -4.49
CA VAL A 294 -22.70 -22.48 -3.99
C VAL A 294 -21.77 -22.18 -2.81
N LEU A 295 -20.90 -21.19 -2.92
CA LEU A 295 -19.96 -20.80 -1.86
C LEU A 295 -20.69 -20.33 -0.59
N ARG A 296 -21.72 -19.50 -0.74
CA ARG A 296 -22.56 -19.07 0.40
C ARG A 296 -23.30 -20.24 1.04
N LYS A 297 -23.80 -21.18 0.24
CA LYS A 297 -24.42 -22.40 0.76
C LYS A 297 -23.43 -23.27 1.54
N LEU A 298 -22.20 -23.45 1.03
CA LEU A 298 -21.13 -24.16 1.76
C LEU A 298 -20.79 -23.46 3.09
N GLN A 299 -20.70 -22.13 3.07
CA GLN A 299 -20.45 -21.34 4.27
C GLN A 299 -21.59 -21.49 5.31
N GLN A 300 -22.84 -21.48 4.86
CA GLN A 300 -24.01 -21.57 5.73
C GLN A 300 -24.31 -22.97 6.22
N GLU A 301 -24.18 -23.99 5.39
CA GLU A 301 -24.56 -25.37 5.75
C GLU A 301 -23.37 -26.13 6.32
N VAL A 302 -22.23 -26.13 5.63
CA VAL A 302 -21.09 -26.97 6.02
C VAL A 302 -20.31 -26.34 7.16
N CYS A 303 -19.92 -25.07 7.04
CA CYS A 303 -19.09 -24.43 8.05
C CYS A 303 -19.87 -24.15 9.35
N HIS A 304 -21.12 -23.71 9.24
CA HIS A 304 -21.93 -23.45 10.43
C HIS A 304 -22.26 -24.73 11.20
N ASP A 305 -22.62 -25.83 10.52
CA ASP A 305 -22.94 -27.08 11.21
C ASP A 305 -21.70 -27.75 11.81
N ARG A 306 -20.56 -27.71 11.11
CA ARG A 306 -19.28 -28.12 11.72
C ARG A 306 -18.92 -27.28 12.93
N TRP A 307 -19.16 -25.97 12.88
CA TRP A 307 -18.92 -25.10 14.03
C TRP A 307 -19.78 -25.47 15.25
N LYS A 308 -21.05 -25.85 15.05
CA LYS A 308 -21.90 -26.37 16.13
C LYS A 308 -21.31 -27.63 16.76
N VAL A 309 -20.78 -28.55 15.95
CA VAL A 309 -20.14 -29.78 16.42
C VAL A 309 -18.89 -29.47 17.25
N VAL A 310 -18.02 -28.56 16.77
CA VAL A 310 -16.82 -28.14 17.51
C VAL A 310 -17.22 -27.50 18.84
N LYS A 311 -18.20 -26.59 18.84
CA LYS A 311 -18.69 -25.94 20.07
C LYS A 311 -19.22 -26.96 21.08
N LYS A 312 -19.94 -27.98 20.62
CA LYS A 312 -20.42 -29.06 21.49
C LYS A 312 -19.24 -29.82 22.11
N LYS A 313 -18.27 -30.24 21.29
CA LYS A 313 -17.05 -30.91 21.79
C LYS A 313 -16.29 -30.06 22.81
N THR A 314 -16.17 -28.75 22.60
CA THR A 314 -15.53 -27.84 23.55
C THR A 314 -16.26 -27.86 24.90
N ILE A 315 -17.59 -27.83 24.89
CA ILE A 315 -18.39 -27.91 26.11
C ILE A 315 -18.18 -29.27 26.79
N ASP A 316 -18.19 -30.37 26.04
CA ASP A 316 -17.97 -31.72 26.58
C ASP A 316 -16.58 -31.85 27.25
N VAL A 317 -15.52 -31.28 26.65
CA VAL A 317 -14.16 -31.24 27.23
C VAL A 317 -14.13 -30.45 28.53
N ILE A 318 -14.81 -29.30 28.61
CA ILE A 318 -14.88 -28.49 29.83
C ILE A 318 -15.56 -29.27 30.97
N HIS A 319 -16.61 -30.03 30.68
CA HIS A 319 -17.29 -30.86 31.69
C HIS A 319 -16.42 -32.03 32.15
N LEU A 320 -15.70 -32.69 31.22
CA LEU A 320 -14.77 -33.76 31.56
C LEU A 320 -13.60 -33.29 32.44
N ASP A 321 -13.11 -32.08 32.18
CA ASP A 321 -12.08 -31.44 33.02
C ASP A 321 -12.59 -31.22 34.45
N SER A 322 -13.81 -30.70 34.61
CA SER A 322 -14.41 -30.46 35.93
C SER A 322 -14.72 -31.72 36.73
N ASP A 323 -14.96 -32.86 36.07
CA ASP A 323 -15.30 -34.13 36.72
C ASP A 323 -14.06 -34.99 37.05
N SER A 324 -12.87 -34.60 36.58
CA SER A 324 -11.63 -35.37 36.73
C SER A 324 -10.89 -35.07 38.06
N GLU A 325 -11.36 -35.62 39.18
CA GLU A 325 -10.73 -35.42 40.51
C GLU A 325 -9.43 -36.24 40.75
N GLY A 326 -8.70 -36.67 39.72
CA GLY A 326 -7.49 -37.51 39.87
C GLY A 326 -6.42 -37.28 38.80
N ASP A 327 -5.14 -37.41 39.18
CA ASP A 327 -3.96 -37.09 38.35
C ASP A 327 -3.82 -37.99 37.11
N ASP A 328 -4.41 -39.19 37.12
CA ASP A 328 -4.35 -40.16 36.02
C ASP A 328 -5.23 -39.78 34.81
N GLY A 329 -6.21 -38.87 34.97
CA GLY A 329 -7.15 -38.46 33.91
C GLY A 329 -6.73 -37.23 33.10
N LYS A 330 -5.86 -36.38 33.66
CA LYS A 330 -5.46 -35.09 33.06
C LYS A 330 -4.83 -35.21 31.67
N PRO A 331 -3.92 -36.17 31.39
CA PRO A 331 -3.28 -36.25 30.07
C PRO A 331 -4.28 -36.51 28.93
N HIS A 332 -5.37 -37.25 29.22
CA HIS A 332 -6.40 -37.53 28.24
C HIS A 332 -7.26 -36.30 27.93
N VAL A 333 -7.64 -35.54 28.97
CA VAL A 333 -8.40 -34.29 28.82
C VAL A 333 -7.57 -33.24 28.08
N GLU A 334 -6.28 -33.11 28.40
CA GLU A 334 -5.36 -32.20 27.68
C GLU A 334 -5.26 -32.53 26.19
N THR A 335 -5.18 -33.82 25.85
CA THR A 335 -5.13 -34.27 24.44
C THR A 335 -6.43 -33.89 23.71
N LEU A 336 -7.60 -34.16 24.31
CA LEU A 336 -8.90 -33.80 23.73
C LEU A 336 -9.09 -32.28 23.59
N ALA A 337 -8.56 -31.50 24.54
CA ALA A 337 -8.57 -30.04 24.48
C ALA A 337 -7.73 -29.52 23.30
N GLN A 338 -6.52 -30.06 23.12
CA GLN A 338 -5.65 -29.70 22.00
C GLN A 338 -6.27 -30.06 20.64
N GLU A 339 -6.84 -31.26 20.50
CA GLU A 339 -7.53 -31.67 19.28
C GLU A 339 -8.73 -30.75 18.96
N THR A 340 -9.49 -30.38 19.99
CA THR A 340 -10.65 -29.51 19.84
C THR A 340 -10.23 -28.08 19.46
N LEU A 341 -9.16 -27.57 20.06
CA LEU A 341 -8.60 -26.26 19.73
C LEU A 341 -8.12 -26.24 18.27
N HIS A 342 -7.34 -27.23 17.86
CA HIS A 342 -6.85 -27.37 16.48
C HIS A 342 -8.01 -27.41 15.48
N THR A 343 -9.03 -28.23 15.75
CA THR A 343 -10.23 -28.32 14.89
C THR A 343 -10.98 -26.96 14.83
N SER A 344 -11.02 -26.21 15.93
CA SER A 344 -11.63 -24.88 15.96
C SER A 344 -10.89 -23.87 15.09
N GLU A 345 -9.56 -23.87 15.15
CA GLU A 345 -8.71 -23.00 14.32
C GLU A 345 -8.82 -23.34 12.84
N GLU A 346 -8.77 -24.63 12.48
CA GLU A 346 -9.00 -25.08 11.11
C GLU A 346 -10.37 -24.62 10.59
N GLN A 347 -11.42 -24.73 11.40
CA GLN A 347 -12.77 -24.33 11.01
C GLN A 347 -12.89 -22.81 10.80
N LYS A 348 -12.20 -22.00 11.61
CA LYS A 348 -12.10 -20.54 11.41
C LYS A 348 -11.37 -20.20 10.12
N ASN A 349 -10.25 -20.87 9.85
CA ASN A 349 -9.47 -20.67 8.63
C ASN A 349 -10.30 -20.98 7.38
N TRP A 350 -11.03 -22.10 7.38
CA TRP A 350 -11.92 -22.44 6.26
C TRP A 350 -13.07 -21.45 6.06
N ALA A 351 -13.66 -20.93 7.15
CA ALA A 351 -14.68 -19.90 7.05
C ALA A 351 -14.14 -18.60 6.42
N ALA A 352 -12.93 -18.19 6.80
CA ALA A 352 -12.25 -17.03 6.21
C ALA A 352 -11.89 -17.23 4.73
N ILE A 353 -11.41 -18.43 4.35
CA ILE A 353 -11.14 -18.78 2.95
C ILE A 353 -12.41 -18.65 2.11
N LEU A 354 -13.53 -19.22 2.56
CA LEU A 354 -14.81 -19.14 1.84
C LEU A 354 -15.29 -17.68 1.71
N GLU A 355 -15.12 -16.87 2.74
CA GLU A 355 -15.46 -15.45 2.67
C GLU A 355 -14.64 -14.72 1.59
N PHE A 356 -13.35 -15.01 1.49
CA PHE A 356 -12.49 -14.44 0.45
C PHE A 356 -12.83 -14.96 -0.95
N GLU A 357 -13.14 -16.25 -1.10
CA GLU A 357 -13.62 -16.82 -2.38
C GLU A 357 -14.92 -16.12 -2.84
N VAL A 358 -15.87 -15.88 -1.92
CA VAL A 358 -17.10 -15.12 -2.23
C VAL A 358 -16.79 -13.70 -2.68
N LYS A 359 -15.88 -12.99 -1.99
CA LYS A 359 -15.46 -11.62 -2.37
C LYS A 359 -14.85 -11.58 -3.77
N ILE A 360 -14.05 -12.58 -4.15
CA ILE A 360 -13.47 -12.67 -5.50
C ILE A 360 -14.57 -12.75 -6.55
N SER A 361 -15.57 -13.61 -6.34
CA SER A 361 -16.69 -13.76 -7.27
C SER A 361 -17.57 -12.51 -7.33
N GLU A 362 -17.76 -11.81 -6.21
CA GLU A 362 -18.49 -10.53 -6.17
C GLU A 362 -17.75 -9.43 -6.96
N ILE A 363 -16.42 -9.36 -6.84
CA ILE A 363 -15.60 -8.46 -7.64
C ILE A 363 -15.69 -8.80 -9.14
N ALA A 364 -15.68 -10.09 -9.49
CA ALA A 364 -15.89 -10.52 -10.88
C ALA A 364 -17.25 -10.06 -11.41
N LEU A 365 -18.30 -10.17 -10.58
CA LEU A 365 -19.64 -9.69 -10.92
C LEU A 365 -19.67 -8.17 -11.15
N GLN A 366 -18.93 -7.40 -10.34
CA GLN A 366 -18.82 -5.95 -10.52
C GLN A 366 -18.10 -5.58 -11.83
N ARG A 367 -17.02 -6.29 -12.19
CA ARG A 367 -16.35 -6.13 -13.49
C ARG A 367 -17.29 -6.39 -14.66
N LEU A 368 -18.08 -7.46 -14.58
CA LEU A 368 -19.09 -7.79 -15.60
C LEU A 368 -20.16 -6.72 -15.73
N ARG A 369 -20.59 -6.12 -14.61
CA ARG A 369 -21.53 -5.02 -14.62
C ARG A 369 -20.99 -3.81 -15.38
N ILE A 370 -19.75 -3.40 -15.09
CA ILE A 370 -19.10 -2.26 -15.77
C ILE A 370 -18.99 -2.52 -17.28
N ALA A 371 -18.53 -3.71 -17.67
CA ALA A 371 -18.46 -4.07 -19.09
C ALA A 371 -19.84 -4.06 -19.76
N ASN A 372 -20.88 -4.53 -19.08
CA ASN A 372 -22.25 -4.50 -19.60
C ASN A 372 -22.79 -3.06 -19.75
N GLU A 373 -22.46 -2.17 -18.82
CA GLU A 373 -22.79 -0.73 -18.91
C GLU A 373 -22.05 -0.03 -20.06
N ALA A 374 -20.89 -0.55 -20.47
CA ALA A 374 -20.13 -0.07 -21.63
C ALA A 374 -20.62 -0.66 -22.99
N SER A 375 -21.51 -1.65 -22.97
CA SER A 375 -21.94 -2.41 -24.17
C SER A 375 -22.40 -1.55 -25.34
N VAL A 376 -23.17 -0.49 -25.07
CA VAL A 376 -23.69 0.41 -26.10
C VAL A 376 -22.55 1.20 -26.76
N LEU A 377 -21.62 1.72 -25.97
CA LEU A 377 -20.49 2.52 -26.46
C LEU A 377 -19.49 1.66 -27.23
N VAL A 378 -19.13 0.48 -26.70
CA VAL A 378 -18.27 -0.49 -27.40
C VAL A 378 -18.86 -0.89 -28.75
N ARG A 379 -20.18 -1.14 -28.80
CA ARG A 379 -20.85 -1.48 -30.06
C ARG A 379 -20.86 -0.31 -31.04
N LYS A 380 -21.10 0.91 -30.53
CA LYS A 380 -21.13 2.14 -31.33
C LYS A 380 -19.76 2.43 -31.93
N GLU A 381 -18.69 2.32 -31.14
CA GLU A 381 -17.29 2.50 -31.59
C GLU A 381 -16.92 1.54 -32.73
N LYS A 382 -17.41 0.30 -32.69
CA LYS A 382 -17.16 -0.70 -33.75
C LYS A 382 -17.93 -0.45 -35.05
N THR A 383 -19.07 0.24 -35.00
CA THR A 383 -19.94 0.42 -36.17
C THR A 383 -19.95 1.86 -36.71
N SER A 384 -19.49 2.82 -35.93
CA SER A 384 -19.61 4.27 -36.17
C SER A 384 -18.59 5.06 -35.34
N SER A 385 -18.36 6.32 -35.70
CA SER A 385 -17.59 7.23 -34.86
C SER A 385 -18.37 7.61 -33.60
N ILE A 386 -17.76 7.43 -32.42
CA ILE A 386 -18.23 7.99 -31.15
C ILE A 386 -17.77 9.45 -31.02
N SER A 387 -18.47 10.25 -30.21
CA SER A 387 -18.01 11.60 -29.85
C SER A 387 -16.82 11.55 -28.90
N GLU A 388 -16.14 12.69 -28.72
CA GLU A 388 -15.04 12.84 -27.75
C GLU A 388 -15.50 12.52 -26.32
N GLU A 389 -16.65 13.06 -25.90
CA GLU A 389 -17.27 12.77 -24.59
C GLU A 389 -17.61 11.27 -24.41
N GLU A 390 -18.11 10.62 -25.46
CA GLU A 390 -18.39 9.17 -25.44
C GLU A 390 -17.12 8.34 -25.35
N SER A 391 -16.03 8.79 -26.00
CA SER A 391 -14.71 8.18 -25.92
C SER A 391 -14.13 8.29 -24.52
N GLU A 392 -14.17 9.48 -23.90
CA GLU A 392 -13.73 9.71 -22.52
C GLU A 392 -14.52 8.84 -21.53
N ARG A 393 -15.84 8.72 -21.74
CA ARG A 393 -16.68 7.86 -20.89
C ARG A 393 -16.35 6.39 -21.05
N LEU A 394 -16.12 5.92 -22.28
CA LEU A 394 -15.72 4.54 -22.55
C LEU A 394 -14.35 4.22 -21.92
N GLU A 395 -13.41 5.17 -22.01
CA GLU A 395 -12.09 5.07 -21.38
C GLU A 395 -12.21 5.01 -19.85
N ALA A 396 -13.04 5.87 -19.24
CA ALA A 396 -13.31 5.82 -17.81
C ALA A 396 -13.89 4.46 -17.36
N GLN A 397 -14.83 3.90 -18.12
CA GLN A 397 -15.38 2.56 -17.84
C GLN A 397 -14.33 1.45 -17.97
N PHE A 398 -13.42 1.55 -18.93
CA PHE A 398 -12.32 0.60 -19.05
C PHE A 398 -11.33 0.71 -17.89
N ILE A 399 -11.01 1.93 -17.46
CA ILE A 399 -10.17 2.19 -16.27
C ILE A 399 -10.83 1.58 -15.02
N ASP A 400 -12.12 1.80 -14.84
CA ASP A 400 -12.89 1.21 -13.74
C ASP A 400 -12.88 -0.32 -13.80
N PHE A 401 -13.09 -0.91 -14.97
CA PHE A 401 -13.01 -2.37 -15.15
C PHE A 401 -11.64 -2.94 -14.74
N GLN A 402 -10.55 -2.22 -15.04
CA GLN A 402 -9.18 -2.59 -14.68
C GLN A 402 -8.88 -2.38 -13.19
N SER A 403 -9.46 -1.36 -12.56
CA SER A 403 -9.25 -1.11 -11.13
C SER A 403 -9.79 -2.27 -10.27
N TRP A 404 -10.92 -2.87 -10.67
CA TRP A 404 -11.46 -4.06 -10.00
C TRP A 404 -10.60 -5.32 -10.22
N ARG A 405 -9.88 -5.42 -11.34
CA ARG A 405 -8.90 -6.50 -11.57
C ARG A 405 -7.79 -6.48 -10.53
N ALA A 406 -7.30 -5.29 -10.16
CA ALA A 406 -6.30 -5.12 -9.11
C ALA A 406 -6.80 -5.63 -7.74
N ILE A 407 -8.02 -5.25 -7.37
CA ILE A 407 -8.65 -5.69 -6.12
C ILE A 407 -8.80 -7.22 -6.12
N MET A 408 -9.24 -7.79 -7.24
CA MET A 408 -9.35 -9.25 -7.41
C MET A 408 -8.02 -9.97 -7.20
N ILE A 409 -6.91 -9.47 -7.78
CA ILE A 409 -5.57 -10.05 -7.60
C ILE A 409 -5.17 -10.09 -6.12
N ARG A 410 -5.47 -9.05 -5.34
CA ARG A 410 -5.16 -9.01 -3.89
C ARG A 410 -5.83 -10.16 -3.15
N TRP A 411 -7.11 -10.40 -3.40
CA TRP A 411 -7.85 -11.47 -2.76
C TRP A 411 -7.39 -12.86 -3.23
N VAL A 412 -7.11 -13.02 -4.52
CA VAL A 412 -6.53 -14.25 -5.09
C VAL A 412 -5.20 -14.59 -4.41
N LEU A 413 -4.32 -13.60 -4.23
CA LEU A 413 -3.05 -13.80 -3.54
C LEU A 413 -3.25 -14.16 -2.07
N GLN A 414 -4.24 -13.55 -1.39
CA GLN A 414 -4.56 -13.87 0.00
C GLN A 414 -5.06 -15.32 0.15
N VAL A 415 -6.01 -15.75 -0.68
CA VAL A 415 -6.51 -17.15 -0.69
C VAL A 415 -5.37 -18.12 -1.01
N ASN A 416 -4.51 -17.78 -1.98
CA ASN A 416 -3.36 -18.61 -2.33
C ASN A 416 -2.35 -18.73 -1.18
N ARG A 417 -2.12 -17.68 -0.38
CA ARG A 417 -1.28 -17.77 0.83
C ARG A 417 -1.88 -18.69 1.88
N MET A 418 -3.20 -18.63 2.07
CA MET A 418 -3.90 -19.42 3.08
C MET A 418 -4.01 -20.90 2.71
N THR A 419 -4.07 -21.21 1.42
CA THR A 419 -4.38 -22.57 0.95
C THR A 419 -3.22 -23.26 0.23
N GLY A 420 -2.28 -22.50 -0.34
CA GLY A 420 -1.28 -23.02 -1.29
C GLY A 420 -1.88 -23.72 -2.51
N ASN A 421 -3.20 -23.57 -2.74
CA ASN A 421 -3.99 -24.56 -3.47
C ASN A 421 -4.26 -24.14 -4.92
N ARG A 422 -3.81 -24.97 -5.88
CA ARG A 422 -4.09 -24.81 -7.31
C ARG A 422 -5.54 -25.08 -7.69
N ASP A 423 -6.26 -25.89 -6.91
CA ASP A 423 -7.67 -26.18 -7.14
C ASP A 423 -8.55 -24.94 -6.97
N PHE A 424 -8.16 -23.99 -6.14
CA PHE A 424 -8.84 -22.70 -6.03
C PHE A 424 -8.80 -21.94 -7.36
N LEU A 425 -7.62 -21.81 -7.97
CA LEU A 425 -7.47 -21.14 -9.28
C LEU A 425 -8.32 -21.82 -10.35
N ARG A 426 -8.39 -23.16 -10.30
CA ARG A 426 -9.22 -23.96 -11.22
C ARG A 426 -10.72 -23.70 -11.03
N ARG A 427 -11.21 -23.63 -9.78
CA ARG A 427 -12.63 -23.33 -9.47
C ARG A 427 -13.01 -21.92 -9.94
N HIS A 428 -12.11 -20.96 -9.77
CA HIS A 428 -12.32 -19.56 -10.14
C HIS A 428 -11.81 -19.22 -11.56
N ARG A 429 -11.54 -20.20 -12.42
CA ARG A 429 -11.03 -19.93 -13.79
C ARG A 429 -11.94 -19.02 -14.61
N ASN A 430 -13.26 -19.10 -14.38
CA ASN A 430 -14.28 -18.27 -15.01
C ASN A 430 -14.45 -16.90 -14.32
N GLU A 431 -13.56 -16.55 -13.41
CA GLU A 431 -13.55 -15.24 -12.75
C GLU A 431 -12.17 -14.59 -12.94
N LEU A 432 -11.14 -15.42 -13.13
CA LEU A 432 -9.73 -15.06 -13.18
C LEU A 432 -9.09 -15.20 -14.57
N TRP A 433 -9.88 -15.15 -15.64
CA TRP A 433 -9.46 -15.37 -17.04
C TRP A 433 -8.22 -14.58 -17.47
N ASP A 434 -8.11 -13.36 -16.97
CA ASP A 434 -7.04 -12.41 -17.29
C ASP A 434 -5.98 -12.30 -16.18
N ILE A 435 -6.08 -13.14 -15.15
CA ILE A 435 -5.19 -13.19 -13.99
C ILE A 435 -4.42 -14.52 -13.97
N VAL A 436 -5.08 -15.62 -14.33
CA VAL A 436 -4.52 -16.97 -14.32
C VAL A 436 -4.14 -17.35 -15.76
N GLY A 437 -2.87 -17.19 -16.11
CA GLY A 437 -2.34 -17.75 -17.35
C GLY A 437 -2.32 -19.28 -17.31
N HIS A 438 -2.37 -19.94 -18.46
CA HIS A 438 -2.27 -21.41 -18.59
C HIS A 438 -1.07 -22.03 -17.84
N ASN A 439 -0.02 -21.26 -17.58
CA ASN A 439 1.19 -21.71 -16.88
C ASN A 439 1.07 -21.74 -15.34
N LEU A 440 -0.04 -21.29 -14.75
CA LEU A 440 -0.28 -21.37 -13.30
C LEU A 440 -1.01 -22.65 -12.88
N GLU A 441 -1.45 -23.47 -13.85
CA GLU A 441 -2.00 -24.82 -13.62
C GLU A 441 -0.92 -25.90 -13.46
N GLY A 442 0.35 -25.56 -13.73
CA GLY A 442 1.48 -26.50 -13.78
C GLY A 442 2.04 -26.83 -12.43
#